data_AF-A0A432RDM8-F1
#
_entry.id   AF-A0A432RDM8-F1
#
_cell.length_a   1.000
_cell.length_b   1.000
_cell.length_c   1.000
_cell.angle_alpha   90.00
_cell.angle_beta   90.00
_cell.angle_gamma   90.00
#
_symmetry.space_group_name_H-M   'P 1'
#
loop_
_entity.id
_entity.type
_entity.pdbx_description
1 polymer ?
#
loop_
_entity_poly.entity_id
_entity_poly.type
_entity_poly.pdbx_seq_one_letter_code
_entity_poly.pdbx_strand_id
1 'polypeptide(L)'
;MIPKIVDTKFLNEKASKAKTFIKKIKQILSLGEEEFSKNPMYPDRTKYYLVVLTDELQQIACHILEVYFQQKFNEKCLEKLVSEEILDAKLSRSLYDLYKLKETLLKENMVYTPENMYHTVSDIISTLDKLLILELAQILKELKEKQPSLKVPVNFKKVNQHISAIKSNLLKLDTFLKYPEEEFLNSPMFIDRSRYFIVVIIDSSLWICRHLLRKLGDRKTDNCFYKLSERNIIDKDTADLLEYFASNRELFANPTKDIDLKEFYTKLKLSKDAYIQFIKNTLNFILGK
;
A
#
# COMPACT_ATOMS: atom_id res chain seq x y z
N MET A 1 -12.02 -8.17 -6.65
CA MET A 1 -11.13 -7.50 -5.68
C MET A 1 -9.76 -7.35 -6.32
N ILE A 2 -9.02 -6.26 -6.07
CA ILE A 2 -7.70 -6.05 -6.65
C ILE A 2 -6.68 -6.84 -5.82
N PRO A 3 -5.85 -7.71 -6.42
CA PRO A 3 -4.87 -8.49 -5.66
C PRO A 3 -3.87 -7.58 -4.94
N LYS A 4 -3.62 -7.87 -3.67
CA LYS A 4 -2.49 -7.33 -2.92
C LYS A 4 -1.24 -8.12 -3.28
N ILE A 5 -0.15 -7.40 -3.55
CA ILE A 5 1.12 -7.97 -4.02
C ILE A 5 2.25 -7.65 -3.04
N VAL A 6 3.31 -8.48 -3.07
CA VAL A 6 4.51 -8.24 -2.26
C VAL A 6 5.20 -6.94 -2.71
N ASP A 7 5.40 -6.02 -1.77
CA ASP A 7 6.27 -4.87 -1.93
C ASP A 7 7.67 -5.18 -1.38
N THR A 8 8.51 -5.73 -2.26
CA THR A 8 9.89 -6.11 -1.91
C THR A 8 10.73 -4.91 -1.48
N LYS A 9 10.50 -3.72 -2.05
CA LYS A 9 11.26 -2.53 -1.70
C LYS A 9 10.94 -2.11 -0.26
N PHE A 10 9.66 -2.04 0.08
CA PHE A 10 9.21 -1.76 1.44
C PHE A 10 9.77 -2.76 2.43
N LEU A 11 9.62 -4.06 2.16
CA LEU A 11 10.10 -5.11 3.07
C LEU A 11 11.62 -5.09 3.25
N ASN A 12 12.39 -4.85 2.18
CA ASN A 12 13.84 -4.73 2.27
C ASN A 12 14.27 -3.51 3.10
N GLU A 13 13.60 -2.37 2.94
CA GLU A 13 13.86 -1.18 3.75
C GLU A 13 13.61 -1.48 5.24
N LYS A 14 12.46 -2.08 5.55
CA LYS A 14 12.06 -2.40 6.92
C LYS A 14 12.95 -3.46 7.56
N ALA A 15 13.28 -4.52 6.83
CA ALA A 15 14.19 -5.56 7.30
C ALA A 15 15.60 -5.02 7.55
N SER A 16 16.08 -4.08 6.72
CA SER A 16 17.39 -3.43 6.91
C SER A 16 17.42 -2.58 8.19
N LYS A 17 16.33 -1.85 8.48
CA LYS A 17 16.18 -1.10 9.73
C LYS A 17 16.13 -2.04 10.94
N ALA A 18 15.32 -3.09 10.88
CA ALA A 18 15.24 -4.10 11.94
C ALA A 18 16.61 -4.71 12.24
N LYS A 19 17.36 -5.13 11.20
CA LYS A 19 18.73 -5.65 11.33
C LYS A 19 19.68 -4.64 11.99
N THR A 20 19.53 -3.35 11.69
CA THR A 20 20.33 -2.29 12.31
C THR A 20 20.08 -2.20 13.81
N PHE A 21 18.82 -2.26 14.25
CA PHE A 21 18.47 -2.21 15.68
C PHE A 21 18.88 -3.49 16.42
N ILE A 22 18.70 -4.66 15.81
CA ILE A 22 19.21 -5.94 16.33
C ILE A 22 20.73 -5.84 16.58
N LYS A 23 21.49 -5.31 15.61
CA LYS A 23 22.94 -5.11 15.76
C LYS A 23 23.29 -4.16 16.90
N LYS A 24 22.59 -3.03 17.03
CA LYS A 24 22.84 -2.05 18.10
C LYS A 24 22.57 -2.63 19.49
N ILE A 25 21.48 -3.38 19.65
CA ILE A 25 21.15 -4.04 20.92
C ILE A 25 22.20 -5.10 21.24
N LYS A 26 22.55 -5.94 20.25
CA LYS A 26 23.58 -6.98 20.40
C LYS A 26 24.94 -6.40 20.82
N GLN A 27 25.33 -5.24 20.29
CA GLN A 27 26.57 -4.54 20.69
C GLN A 27 26.53 -4.13 22.17
N ILE A 28 25.40 -3.62 22.65
CA ILE A 28 25.22 -3.26 24.06
C ILE A 28 25.32 -4.53 24.94
N LEU A 29 24.58 -5.59 24.59
CA LEU A 29 24.58 -6.84 25.34
C LEU A 29 25.94 -7.53 25.36
N SER A 30 26.75 -7.38 24.31
CA SER A 30 28.09 -7.99 24.24
C SER A 30 29.09 -7.46 25.28
N LEU A 31 28.76 -6.36 25.97
CA LEU A 31 29.56 -5.83 27.09
C LEU A 31 29.42 -6.67 28.37
N GLY A 32 28.44 -7.57 28.43
CA GLY A 32 28.17 -8.41 29.59
C GLY A 32 27.12 -7.82 30.53
N GLU A 33 26.53 -8.68 31.35
CA GLU A 33 25.44 -8.35 32.27
C GLU A 33 25.84 -7.30 33.31
N GLU A 34 27.03 -7.44 33.89
CA GLU A 34 27.52 -6.51 34.90
C GLU A 34 27.65 -5.07 34.36
N GLU A 35 28.25 -4.92 33.18
CA GLU A 35 28.41 -3.62 32.52
C GLU A 35 27.06 -3.06 32.06
N PHE A 36 26.15 -3.93 31.61
CA PHE A 36 24.78 -3.57 31.24
C PHE A 36 23.99 -2.99 32.43
N SER A 37 24.07 -3.62 33.60
CA SER A 37 23.33 -3.18 34.80
C SER A 37 23.95 -1.93 35.44
N LYS A 38 25.28 -1.82 35.47
CA LYS A 38 25.96 -0.69 36.12
C LYS A 38 25.77 0.64 35.37
N ASN A 39 25.64 0.59 34.05
CA ASN A 39 25.53 1.78 33.24
C ASN A 39 24.07 2.05 32.85
N PRO A 40 23.37 3.01 33.48
CA PRO A 40 21.93 3.23 33.28
C PRO A 40 21.58 3.57 31.82
N MET A 41 22.54 4.05 31.04
CA MET A 41 22.36 4.36 29.62
C MET A 41 22.09 3.10 28.77
N TYR A 42 22.63 1.94 29.13
CA TYR A 42 22.52 0.72 28.32
C TYR A 42 21.10 0.09 28.36
N PRO A 43 20.47 -0.10 29.53
CA PRO A 43 19.07 -0.52 29.59
C PRO A 43 18.16 0.46 28.87
N ASP A 44 18.34 1.77 29.06
CA ASP A 44 17.47 2.78 28.44
C ASP A 44 17.58 2.82 26.91
N ARG A 45 18.80 2.75 26.37
CA ARG A 45 19.01 2.63 24.92
C ARG A 45 18.42 1.32 24.38
N THR A 46 18.54 0.24 25.13
CA THR A 46 18.00 -1.07 24.76
C THR A 46 16.47 -1.02 24.68
N LYS A 47 15.79 -0.44 25.69
CA LYS A 47 14.33 -0.22 25.65
C LYS A 47 13.92 0.58 24.42
N TYR A 48 14.59 1.70 24.17
CA TYR A 48 14.31 2.53 22.99
C TYR A 48 14.47 1.73 21.69
N TYR A 49 15.58 1.01 21.51
CA TYR A 49 15.80 0.20 20.32
C TYR A 49 14.80 -0.95 20.18
N LEU A 50 14.33 -1.55 21.28
CA LEU A 50 13.30 -2.59 21.25
C LEU A 50 11.95 -2.07 20.77
N VAL A 51 11.55 -0.88 21.23
CA VAL A 51 10.31 -0.23 20.78
C VAL A 51 10.38 -0.01 19.27
N VAL A 52 11.46 0.61 18.78
CA VAL A 52 11.62 0.89 17.34
C VAL A 52 11.74 -0.39 16.52
N LEU A 53 12.48 -1.40 16.99
CA LEU A 53 12.58 -2.72 16.35
C LEU A 53 11.19 -3.36 16.19
N THR A 54 10.41 -3.35 17.26
CA THR A 54 9.06 -3.92 17.27
C THR A 54 8.14 -3.20 16.29
N ASP A 55 8.26 -1.88 16.16
CA ASP A 55 7.47 -1.08 15.20
C ASP A 55 7.81 -1.39 13.72
N GLU A 56 9.09 -1.65 13.43
CA GLU A 56 9.50 -2.07 12.08
C GLU A 56 9.01 -3.50 11.78
N LEU A 57 9.07 -4.40 12.77
CA LEU A 57 8.55 -5.77 12.63
C LEU A 57 7.03 -5.82 12.49
N GLN A 58 6.32 -4.96 13.21
CA GLN A 58 4.87 -4.80 13.09
C GLN A 58 4.46 -4.41 11.66
N GLN A 59 5.20 -3.48 11.04
CA GLN A 59 4.96 -3.06 9.67
C GLN A 59 5.23 -4.17 8.64
N ILE A 60 6.30 -4.94 8.84
CA ILE A 60 6.59 -6.14 8.04
C ILE A 60 5.45 -7.14 8.17
N ALA A 61 5.02 -7.44 9.41
CA ALA A 61 3.95 -8.38 9.68
C ALA A 61 2.62 -7.98 9.06
N CYS A 62 2.24 -6.69 9.14
CA CYS A 62 1.02 -6.21 8.48
C CYS A 62 1.10 -6.45 6.98
N HIS A 63 2.21 -6.06 6.33
CA HIS A 63 2.36 -6.24 4.89
C HIS A 63 2.28 -7.71 4.49
N ILE A 64 2.93 -8.62 5.22
CA ILE A 64 2.85 -10.08 4.97
C ILE A 64 1.41 -10.57 5.07
N LEU A 65 0.72 -10.29 6.17
CA LEU A 65 -0.67 -10.70 6.39
C LEU A 65 -1.61 -10.14 5.33
N GLU A 66 -1.41 -8.88 4.94
CA GLU A 66 -2.22 -8.23 3.92
C GLU A 66 -2.11 -8.93 2.56
N VAL A 67 -0.90 -9.34 2.17
CA VAL A 67 -0.70 -10.10 0.94
C VAL A 67 -1.21 -11.53 1.10
N TYR A 68 -0.97 -12.17 2.24
CA TYR A 68 -1.36 -13.56 2.48
C TYR A 68 -2.88 -13.74 2.44
N PHE A 69 -3.63 -12.89 3.14
CA PHE A 69 -5.09 -12.98 3.26
C PHE A 69 -5.85 -12.08 2.28
N GLN A 70 -5.17 -11.30 1.45
CA GLN A 70 -5.78 -10.38 0.48
C GLN A 70 -6.73 -9.34 1.12
N GLN A 71 -6.51 -8.99 2.39
CA GLN A 71 -7.32 -8.03 3.16
C GLN A 71 -6.45 -7.01 3.89
N LYS A 72 -7.04 -5.95 4.46
CA LYS A 72 -6.30 -4.89 5.16
C LYS A 72 -6.09 -5.22 6.63
N PHE A 73 -4.90 -4.96 7.15
CA PHE A 73 -4.56 -5.10 8.57
C PHE A 73 -3.91 -3.81 9.06
N ASN A 74 -4.42 -3.27 10.17
CA ASN A 74 -3.96 -1.99 10.70
C ASN A 74 -3.22 -2.13 12.04
N GLU A 75 -3.52 -3.17 12.82
CA GLU A 75 -3.04 -3.30 14.20
C GLU A 75 -2.80 -4.76 14.57
N LYS A 76 -1.98 -4.99 15.61
CA LYS A 76 -1.65 -6.32 16.17
C LYS A 76 -1.18 -7.37 15.15
N CYS A 77 -0.66 -6.91 14.01
CA CYS A 77 -0.15 -7.75 12.96
C CYS A 77 0.97 -8.69 13.40
N LEU A 78 1.86 -8.28 14.32
CA LEU A 78 2.92 -9.17 14.79
C LEU A 78 2.35 -10.33 15.61
N GLU A 79 1.43 -10.04 16.54
CA GLU A 79 0.69 -11.05 17.32
C GLU A 79 -0.09 -11.99 16.40
N LYS A 80 -0.78 -11.43 15.39
CA LYS A 80 -1.53 -12.22 14.42
C LYS A 80 -0.63 -13.07 13.52
N LEU A 81 0.51 -12.54 13.07
CA LEU A 81 1.45 -13.29 12.25
C LEU A 81 1.97 -14.53 12.99
N VAL A 82 2.23 -14.40 14.29
CA VAL A 82 2.63 -15.50 15.17
C VAL A 82 1.50 -16.53 15.32
N SER A 83 0.25 -16.09 15.52
CA SER A 83 -0.88 -17.02 15.70
C SER A 83 -1.27 -17.82 14.46
N GLU A 84 -0.90 -17.34 13.27
CA GLU A 84 -1.23 -17.98 11.99
C GLU A 84 -0.18 -19.04 11.58
N GLU A 85 0.82 -19.32 12.43
CA GLU A 85 1.87 -20.33 12.23
C GLU A 85 2.61 -20.18 10.89
N ILE A 86 2.73 -18.95 10.40
CA ILE A 86 3.40 -18.61 9.13
C ILE A 86 4.93 -18.69 9.27
N LEU A 87 5.46 -18.55 10.48
CA LEU A 87 6.88 -18.52 10.80
C LEU A 87 7.29 -19.74 11.61
N ASP A 88 8.56 -20.11 11.53
CA ASP A 88 9.17 -21.09 12.45
C ASP A 88 8.77 -20.84 13.93
N ALA A 89 8.49 -21.92 14.66
CA ALA A 89 7.97 -21.86 16.03
C ALA A 89 8.90 -21.10 16.99
N LYS A 90 10.22 -21.22 16.82
CA LYS A 90 11.20 -20.54 17.67
C LYS A 90 11.21 -19.04 17.38
N LEU A 91 11.20 -18.65 16.10
CA LEU A 91 11.09 -17.25 15.72
C LEU A 91 9.76 -16.65 16.18
N SER A 92 8.66 -17.37 15.98
CA SER A 92 7.32 -17.01 16.42
C SER A 92 7.27 -16.69 17.91
N ARG A 93 7.85 -17.56 18.74
CA ARG A 93 7.97 -17.33 20.19
C ARG A 93 8.75 -16.06 20.50
N SER A 94 9.93 -15.86 19.92
CA SER A 94 10.74 -14.66 20.18
C SER A 94 10.06 -13.37 19.72
N LEU A 95 9.28 -13.39 18.64
CA LEU A 95 8.51 -12.22 18.19
C LEU A 95 7.34 -11.92 19.14
N TYR A 96 6.67 -12.95 19.67
CA TYR A 96 5.63 -12.79 20.68
C TYR A 96 6.20 -12.23 21.99
N ASP A 97 7.32 -12.78 22.45
CA ASP A 97 8.00 -12.31 23.66
C ASP A 97 8.46 -10.85 23.50
N LEU A 98 8.98 -10.48 22.32
CA LEU A 98 9.31 -9.09 22.00
C LEU A 98 8.08 -8.17 22.04
N TYR A 99 6.98 -8.59 21.43
CA TYR A 99 5.72 -7.83 21.44
C TYR A 99 5.21 -7.62 22.87
N LYS A 100 5.20 -8.68 23.70
CA LYS A 100 4.81 -8.59 25.10
C LYS A 100 5.74 -7.70 25.91
N LEU A 101 7.05 -7.79 25.66
CA LEU A 101 8.03 -6.93 26.31
C LEU A 101 7.76 -5.45 25.99
N LYS A 102 7.48 -5.10 24.74
CA LYS A 102 7.09 -3.74 24.36
C LYS A 102 5.82 -3.31 25.10
N GLU A 103 4.78 -4.14 25.14
CA GLU A 103 3.53 -3.84 25.83
C GLU A 103 3.75 -3.57 27.33
N THR A 104 4.57 -4.39 28.00
CA THR A 104 4.93 -4.18 29.40
C THR A 104 5.71 -2.89 29.59
N LEU A 105 6.72 -2.63 28.76
CA LEU A 105 7.51 -1.39 28.81
C LEU A 105 6.63 -0.14 28.66
N LEU A 106 5.61 -0.17 27.79
CA LEU A 106 4.69 0.96 27.62
C LEU A 106 3.70 1.11 28.77
N LYS A 107 3.22 0.00 29.37
CA LYS A 107 2.28 0.03 30.49
C LYS A 107 2.93 0.45 31.81
N GLU A 108 4.17 0.03 32.04
CA GLU A 108 4.91 0.27 33.28
C GLU A 108 5.78 1.54 33.22
N ASN A 109 5.48 2.49 32.31
CA ASN A 109 6.26 3.72 32.12
C ASN A 109 7.77 3.46 31.98
N MET A 110 8.16 2.40 31.27
CA MET A 110 9.55 2.01 31.01
C MET A 110 10.34 1.56 32.26
N VAL A 111 9.66 1.27 33.37
CA VAL A 111 10.28 0.73 34.59
C VAL A 111 10.47 -0.78 34.42
N TYR A 112 11.72 -1.22 34.36
CA TYR A 112 12.06 -2.64 34.22
C TYR A 112 13.49 -2.86 34.75
N THR A 113 13.71 -3.93 35.52
CA THR A 113 15.03 -4.17 36.16
C THR A 113 16.08 -4.54 35.10
N PRO A 114 17.29 -3.96 35.17
CA PRO A 114 18.35 -4.25 34.20
C PRO A 114 18.68 -5.74 34.05
N GLU A 115 18.69 -6.49 35.15
CA GLU A 115 19.09 -7.91 35.20
C GLU A 115 18.11 -8.78 34.39
N ASN A 116 16.81 -8.63 34.66
CA ASN A 116 15.78 -9.36 33.92
C ASN A 116 15.77 -8.97 32.43
N MET A 117 16.13 -7.71 32.13
CA MET A 117 16.15 -7.22 30.76
C MET A 117 17.27 -7.88 29.98
N TYR A 118 18.46 -7.96 30.57
CA TYR A 118 19.63 -8.51 29.91
C TYR A 118 19.36 -9.93 29.37
N HIS A 119 18.87 -10.84 30.21
CA HIS A 119 18.63 -12.22 29.79
C HIS A 119 17.50 -12.33 28.76
N THR A 120 16.34 -11.73 29.05
CA THR A 120 15.16 -11.78 28.18
C THR A 120 15.49 -11.23 26.79
N VAL A 121 16.16 -10.07 26.74
CA VAL A 121 16.50 -9.43 25.48
C VAL A 121 17.61 -10.19 24.77
N SER A 122 18.58 -10.76 25.48
CA SER A 122 19.63 -11.58 24.87
C SER A 122 19.07 -12.76 24.10
N ASP A 123 18.11 -13.49 24.68
CA ASP A 123 17.50 -14.65 24.03
C ASP A 123 16.68 -14.26 22.79
N ILE A 124 15.88 -13.19 22.91
CA ILE A 124 15.10 -12.64 21.79
C ILE A 124 16.04 -12.22 20.66
N ILE A 125 17.04 -11.39 20.96
CA ILE A 125 17.94 -10.81 19.96
C ILE A 125 18.81 -11.88 19.31
N SER A 126 19.28 -12.88 20.06
CA SER A 126 20.02 -14.03 19.53
C SER A 126 19.19 -14.81 18.51
N THR A 127 17.90 -15.00 18.79
CA THR A 127 16.98 -15.70 17.86
C THR A 127 16.68 -14.85 16.63
N LEU A 128 16.36 -13.56 16.80
CA LEU A 128 16.08 -12.66 15.67
C LEU A 128 17.29 -12.49 14.74
N ASP A 129 18.49 -12.33 15.29
CA ASP A 129 19.73 -12.18 14.50
C ASP A 129 20.00 -13.41 13.62
N LYS A 130 19.65 -14.60 14.11
CA LYS A 130 19.86 -15.87 13.39
C LYS A 130 18.76 -16.18 12.37
N LEU A 131 17.50 -15.99 12.74
CA LEU A 131 16.37 -16.55 11.98
C LEU A 131 15.61 -15.52 11.16
N LEU A 132 15.51 -14.26 11.60
CA LEU A 132 14.55 -13.30 11.04
C LEU A 132 14.68 -13.13 9.53
N ILE A 133 15.90 -12.91 9.03
CA ILE A 133 16.12 -12.65 7.60
C ILE A 133 15.91 -13.91 6.76
N LEU A 134 16.28 -15.08 7.28
CA LEU A 134 16.12 -16.37 6.59
C LEU A 134 14.63 -16.68 6.40
N GLU A 135 13.86 -16.59 7.48
CA GLU A 135 12.41 -16.85 7.50
C GLU A 135 11.65 -15.84 6.63
N LEU A 136 11.99 -14.54 6.73
CA LEU A 136 11.38 -13.53 5.87
C LEU A 136 11.67 -13.77 4.39
N ALA A 137 12.88 -14.22 4.03
CA ALA A 137 13.22 -14.54 2.65
C ALA A 137 12.41 -15.73 2.12
N GLN A 138 12.21 -16.76 2.95
CA GLN A 138 11.42 -17.94 2.62
C GLN A 138 9.95 -17.59 2.40
N ILE A 139 9.32 -16.87 3.33
CA ILE A 139 7.94 -16.39 3.19
C ILE A 139 7.80 -15.53 1.93
N LEU A 140 8.77 -14.66 1.66
CA LEU A 140 8.73 -13.81 0.47
C LEU A 140 8.77 -14.61 -0.82
N LYS A 141 9.51 -15.72 -0.84
CA LYS A 141 9.55 -16.64 -1.98
C LYS A 141 8.17 -17.26 -2.20
N GLU A 142 7.59 -17.83 -1.15
CA GLU A 142 6.26 -18.47 -1.21
C GLU A 142 5.15 -17.49 -1.61
N LEU A 143 5.15 -16.28 -1.04
CA LEU A 143 4.19 -15.23 -1.39
C LEU A 143 4.35 -14.74 -2.83
N LYS A 144 5.55 -14.78 -3.40
CA LYS A 144 5.78 -14.45 -4.81
C LYS A 144 5.34 -15.57 -5.74
N GLU A 145 5.55 -16.82 -5.36
CA GLU A 145 5.08 -17.99 -6.12
C GLU A 145 3.54 -18.04 -6.19
N LYS A 146 2.86 -17.62 -5.11
CA LYS A 146 1.39 -17.50 -5.06
C LYS A 146 0.83 -16.26 -5.79
N GLN A 147 1.68 -15.32 -6.22
CA GLN A 147 1.20 -14.11 -6.91
C GLN A 147 0.86 -14.40 -8.37
N PRO A 148 -0.18 -13.74 -8.92
CA PRO A 148 -0.47 -13.85 -10.33
C PRO A 148 0.71 -13.32 -11.14
N SER A 149 1.22 -14.14 -12.06
CA SER A 149 2.23 -13.71 -13.04
C SER A 149 1.64 -12.60 -13.90
N LEU A 150 2.27 -11.42 -13.89
CA LEU A 150 1.82 -10.31 -14.72
C LEU A 150 2.19 -10.61 -16.19
N LYS A 151 1.20 -10.63 -17.08
CA LYS A 151 1.41 -10.69 -18.54
C LYS A 151 2.21 -9.48 -19.03
N VAL A 152 2.05 -8.33 -18.37
CA VAL A 152 2.74 -7.09 -18.69
C VAL A 152 3.48 -6.58 -17.44
N PRO A 153 4.79 -6.28 -17.52
CA PRO A 153 5.61 -5.91 -16.36
C PRO A 153 5.37 -4.45 -15.92
N VAL A 154 4.15 -4.17 -15.45
CA VAL A 154 3.72 -2.86 -14.94
C VAL A 154 4.17 -2.65 -13.48
N ASN A 155 4.20 -1.40 -13.02
CA ASN A 155 4.31 -1.10 -11.60
C ASN A 155 2.94 -1.29 -10.97
N PHE A 156 2.61 -2.54 -10.63
CA PHE A 156 1.28 -2.92 -10.18
C PHE A 156 0.86 -2.22 -8.88
N LYS A 157 1.82 -1.93 -7.98
CA LYS A 157 1.56 -1.11 -6.78
C LYS A 157 1.02 0.27 -7.15
N LYS A 158 1.69 0.99 -8.06
CA LYS A 158 1.24 2.31 -8.51
C LYS A 158 -0.07 2.24 -9.30
N VAL A 159 -0.25 1.21 -10.14
CA VAL A 159 -1.54 0.96 -10.81
C VAL A 159 -2.67 0.86 -9.78
N ASN A 160 -2.48 0.06 -8.71
CA ASN A 160 -3.47 -0.09 -7.66
C ASN A 160 -3.75 1.21 -6.90
N GLN A 161 -2.72 2.03 -6.63
CA GLN A 161 -2.90 3.36 -6.02
C GLN A 161 -3.79 4.26 -6.89
N HIS A 162 -3.54 4.32 -8.20
CA HIS A 162 -4.37 5.09 -9.13
C HIS A 162 -5.78 4.52 -9.27
N ILE A 163 -5.96 3.20 -9.27
CA ILE A 163 -7.29 2.58 -9.27
C ILE A 163 -8.06 2.94 -7.98
N SER A 164 -7.41 2.91 -6.82
CA SER A 164 -8.03 3.34 -5.55
C SER A 164 -8.45 4.81 -5.59
N ALA A 165 -7.62 5.68 -6.18
CA ALA A 165 -7.97 7.09 -6.39
C ALA A 165 -9.19 7.25 -7.32
N ILE A 166 -9.24 6.52 -8.44
CA ILE A 166 -10.39 6.52 -9.36
C ILE A 166 -11.66 6.10 -8.61
N LYS A 167 -11.63 4.94 -7.93
CA LYS A 167 -12.81 4.41 -7.22
C LYS A 167 -13.30 5.34 -6.11
N SER A 168 -12.39 5.90 -5.31
CA SER A 168 -12.77 6.82 -4.25
C SER A 168 -13.43 8.09 -4.79
N ASN A 169 -12.90 8.66 -5.88
CA ASN A 169 -13.47 9.87 -6.46
C ASN A 169 -14.75 9.60 -7.25
N LEU A 170 -14.91 8.42 -7.86
CA LEU A 170 -16.19 8.00 -8.45
C LEU A 170 -17.29 7.92 -7.39
N LEU A 171 -16.99 7.35 -6.21
CA LEU A 171 -17.95 7.31 -5.10
C LEU A 171 -18.35 8.71 -4.61
N LYS A 172 -17.40 9.65 -4.56
CA LYS A 172 -17.68 11.04 -4.18
C LYS A 172 -18.40 11.81 -5.29
N LEU A 173 -18.15 11.50 -6.55
CA LEU A 173 -18.87 12.08 -7.68
C LEU A 173 -20.34 11.62 -7.67
N ASP A 174 -20.58 10.35 -7.35
CA ASP A 174 -21.91 9.75 -7.25
C ASP A 174 -22.79 10.45 -6.21
N THR A 175 -22.23 11.10 -5.19
CA THR A 175 -23.04 11.84 -4.21
C THR A 175 -23.74 13.04 -4.83
N PHE A 176 -23.13 13.71 -5.81
CA PHE A 176 -23.74 14.85 -6.50
C PHE A 176 -24.60 14.42 -7.68
N LEU A 177 -24.23 13.33 -8.35
CA LEU A 177 -24.99 12.81 -9.48
C LEU A 177 -26.30 12.12 -9.08
N LYS A 178 -26.57 11.95 -7.79
CA LYS A 178 -27.88 11.46 -7.30
C LYS A 178 -28.99 12.49 -7.41
N TYR A 179 -28.63 13.78 -7.44
CA TYR A 179 -29.60 14.86 -7.55
C TYR A 179 -30.12 15.00 -8.98
N PRO A 180 -31.36 15.52 -9.16
CA PRO A 180 -31.90 15.85 -10.47
C PRO A 180 -30.98 16.82 -11.23
N GLU A 181 -31.03 16.75 -12.56
CA GLU A 181 -30.21 17.60 -13.43
C GLU A 181 -30.35 19.09 -13.09
N GLU A 182 -31.58 19.59 -12.94
CA GLU A 182 -31.84 20.99 -12.61
C GLU A 182 -31.15 21.45 -11.32
N GLU A 183 -31.17 20.61 -10.28
CA GLU A 183 -30.51 20.92 -9.00
C GLU A 183 -28.98 20.93 -9.16
N PHE A 184 -28.44 20.02 -9.97
CA PHE A 184 -27.02 20.00 -10.28
C PHE A 184 -26.56 21.25 -11.03
N LEU A 185 -27.30 21.65 -12.07
CA LEU A 185 -26.97 22.80 -12.92
C LEU A 185 -27.04 24.13 -12.14
N ASN A 186 -27.89 24.22 -11.13
CA ASN A 186 -28.09 25.41 -10.31
C ASN A 186 -27.18 25.47 -9.06
N SER A 187 -26.30 24.49 -8.86
CA SER A 187 -25.42 24.42 -7.69
C SER A 187 -23.94 24.59 -8.07
N PRO A 188 -23.35 25.79 -7.87
CA PRO A 188 -21.93 26.03 -8.11
C PRO A 188 -21.03 25.04 -7.36
N MET A 189 -21.42 24.68 -6.14
CA MET A 189 -20.72 23.68 -5.34
C MET A 189 -20.68 22.32 -6.02
N PHE A 190 -21.77 21.85 -6.61
CA PHE A 190 -21.82 20.54 -7.26
C PHE A 190 -20.95 20.52 -8.52
N ILE A 191 -20.98 21.61 -9.27
CA ILE A 191 -20.15 21.80 -10.47
C ILE A 191 -18.67 21.77 -10.10
N ASP A 192 -18.25 22.60 -9.15
CA ASP A 192 -16.84 22.72 -8.72
C ASP A 192 -16.30 21.40 -8.17
N ARG A 193 -17.08 20.73 -7.32
CA ARG A 193 -16.66 19.44 -6.74
C ARG A 193 -16.63 18.34 -7.79
N SER A 194 -17.56 18.33 -8.73
CA SER A 194 -17.57 17.36 -9.83
C SER A 194 -16.39 17.57 -10.77
N ARG A 195 -16.04 18.82 -11.11
CA ARG A 195 -14.82 19.17 -11.85
C ARG A 195 -13.56 18.66 -11.15
N TYR A 196 -13.45 18.91 -9.85
CA TYR A 196 -12.31 18.42 -9.08
C TYR A 196 -12.22 16.89 -9.10
N PHE A 197 -13.30 16.18 -8.79
CA PHE A 197 -13.29 14.72 -8.75
C PHE A 197 -13.02 14.09 -10.11
N ILE A 198 -13.59 14.62 -11.20
CA ILE A 198 -13.32 14.10 -12.54
C ILE A 198 -11.88 14.34 -12.97
N VAL A 199 -11.27 15.49 -12.65
CA VAL A 199 -9.85 15.75 -12.95
C VAL A 199 -8.93 14.73 -12.27
N VAL A 200 -9.18 14.41 -11.00
CA VAL A 200 -8.40 13.38 -10.28
C VAL A 200 -8.56 11.99 -10.92
N ILE A 201 -9.78 11.67 -11.36
CA ILE A 201 -10.07 10.42 -12.07
C ILE A 201 -9.33 10.37 -13.42
N ILE A 202 -9.36 11.47 -14.19
CA ILE A 202 -8.68 11.60 -15.49
C ILE A 202 -7.18 11.42 -15.30
N ASP A 203 -6.56 12.16 -14.40
CA ASP A 203 -5.11 12.14 -14.19
C ASP A 203 -4.63 10.74 -13.77
N SER A 204 -5.42 10.05 -12.92
CA SER A 204 -5.13 8.68 -12.52
C SER A 204 -5.28 7.68 -13.65
N SER A 205 -6.31 7.83 -14.49
CA SER A 205 -6.58 6.95 -15.63
C SER A 205 -5.53 7.14 -16.72
N LEU A 206 -5.16 8.38 -17.03
CA LEU A 206 -4.08 8.73 -17.94
C LEU A 206 -2.74 8.15 -17.48
N TRP A 207 -2.45 8.20 -16.17
CA TRP A 207 -1.23 7.58 -15.65
C TRP A 207 -1.19 6.08 -15.94
N ILE A 208 -2.27 5.36 -15.60
CA ILE A 208 -2.38 3.90 -15.83
C ILE A 208 -2.22 3.60 -17.32
N CYS A 209 -2.98 4.29 -18.15
CA CYS A 209 -3.01 4.13 -19.59
C CYS A 209 -1.63 4.34 -20.24
N ARG A 210 -0.97 5.46 -19.95
CA ARG A 210 0.38 5.76 -20.46
C ARG A 210 1.43 4.80 -19.92
N HIS A 211 1.32 4.41 -18.66
CA HIS A 211 2.23 3.43 -18.06
C HIS A 211 2.11 2.07 -18.74
N LEU A 212 0.89 1.62 -19.03
CA LEU A 212 0.64 0.38 -19.74
C LEU A 212 1.19 0.41 -21.17
N LEU A 213 0.89 1.46 -21.95
CA LEU A 213 1.38 1.61 -23.32
C LEU A 213 2.92 1.60 -23.40
N ARG A 214 3.60 2.29 -22.48
CA ARG A 214 5.08 2.25 -22.42
C ARG A 214 5.62 0.84 -22.18
N LYS A 215 4.92 0.03 -21.38
CA LYS A 215 5.29 -1.38 -21.16
C LYS A 215 4.97 -2.28 -22.34
N LEU A 216 4.10 -1.84 -23.24
CA LEU A 216 3.81 -2.47 -24.53
C LEU A 216 4.70 -1.97 -25.67
N GLY A 217 5.68 -1.10 -25.38
CA GLY A 217 6.67 -0.61 -26.34
C GLY A 217 6.32 0.71 -27.03
N ASP A 218 5.19 1.34 -26.69
CA ASP A 218 4.81 2.62 -27.30
C ASP A 218 5.66 3.78 -26.76
N ARG A 219 6.27 4.53 -27.68
CA ARG A 219 7.05 5.74 -27.35
C ARG A 219 6.19 6.99 -27.24
N LYS A 220 5.08 7.05 -28.00
CA LYS A 220 4.12 8.16 -27.97
C LYS A 220 2.84 7.70 -27.27
N THR A 221 2.45 8.41 -26.22
CA THR A 221 1.29 8.06 -25.38
C THR A 221 0.21 9.16 -25.38
N ASP A 222 0.16 9.92 -26.47
CA ASP A 222 -0.98 10.71 -26.90
C ASP A 222 -2.18 9.81 -27.23
N ASN A 223 -3.40 10.33 -27.08
CA ASN A 223 -4.67 9.64 -27.33
C ASN A 223 -4.67 8.21 -26.77
N CYS A 224 -4.24 8.10 -25.52
CA CYS A 224 -3.77 6.83 -25.00
C CYS A 224 -4.91 5.81 -24.88
N PHE A 225 -6.15 6.26 -24.65
CA PHE A 225 -7.30 5.38 -24.52
C PHE A 225 -7.67 4.76 -25.87
N TYR A 226 -7.57 5.53 -26.95
CA TYR A 226 -7.72 4.98 -28.30
C TYR A 226 -6.68 3.91 -28.62
N LYS A 227 -5.42 4.13 -28.26
CA LYS A 227 -4.37 3.10 -28.46
C LYS A 227 -4.61 1.84 -27.64
N LEU A 228 -5.22 1.95 -26.45
CA LEU A 228 -5.64 0.77 -25.70
C LEU A 228 -6.79 0.04 -26.41
N SER A 229 -7.72 0.78 -27.01
CA SER A 229 -8.84 0.20 -27.76
C SER A 229 -8.40 -0.49 -29.04
N GLU A 230 -7.48 0.11 -29.82
CA GLU A 230 -6.87 -0.49 -31.01
C GLU A 230 -6.18 -1.83 -30.71
N ARG A 231 -5.68 -1.99 -29.47
CA ARG A 231 -5.06 -3.21 -28.97
C ARG A 231 -6.06 -4.20 -28.35
N ASN A 232 -7.36 -3.93 -28.46
CA ASN A 232 -8.45 -4.70 -27.84
C ASN A 232 -8.30 -4.84 -26.31
N ILE A 233 -7.67 -3.86 -25.65
CA ILE A 233 -7.52 -3.85 -24.20
C ILE A 233 -8.79 -3.29 -23.56
N ILE A 234 -9.39 -2.27 -24.16
CA ILE A 234 -10.68 -1.70 -23.75
C ILE A 234 -11.61 -1.60 -24.97
N ASP A 235 -12.91 -1.64 -24.76
CA ASP A 235 -13.89 -1.40 -25.82
C ASP A 235 -13.87 0.06 -26.29
N LYS A 236 -14.38 0.26 -27.51
CA LYS A 236 -14.37 1.57 -28.18
C LYS A 236 -15.19 2.61 -27.42
N ASP A 237 -16.37 2.25 -26.91
CA ASP A 237 -17.25 3.17 -26.20
C ASP A 237 -16.59 3.70 -24.91
N THR A 238 -15.94 2.81 -24.17
CA THR A 238 -15.11 3.19 -23.01
C THR A 238 -13.98 4.12 -23.42
N ALA A 239 -13.28 3.82 -24.52
CA ALA A 239 -12.18 4.65 -25.01
C ALA A 239 -12.66 6.06 -25.43
N ASP A 240 -13.76 6.14 -26.17
CA ASP A 240 -14.35 7.41 -26.62
C ASP A 240 -14.74 8.30 -25.43
N LEU A 241 -15.38 7.74 -24.40
CA LEU A 241 -15.76 8.53 -23.24
C LEU A 241 -14.55 8.98 -22.41
N LEU A 242 -13.57 8.11 -22.20
CA LEU A 242 -12.37 8.44 -21.43
C LEU A 242 -11.49 9.46 -22.18
N GLU A 243 -11.40 9.37 -23.51
CA GLU A 243 -10.66 10.33 -24.33
C GLU A 243 -11.36 11.70 -24.40
N TYR A 244 -12.70 11.73 -24.41
CA TYR A 244 -13.45 12.97 -24.24
C TYR A 244 -13.05 13.68 -22.94
N PHE A 245 -13.02 12.96 -21.82
CA PHE A 245 -12.64 13.53 -20.54
C PHE A 245 -11.17 13.97 -20.52
N ALA A 246 -10.27 13.18 -21.10
CA ALA A 246 -8.85 13.50 -21.18
C ALA A 246 -8.58 14.76 -22.02
N SER A 247 -9.25 14.89 -23.16
CA SER A 247 -9.11 16.04 -24.07
C SER A 247 -9.62 17.33 -23.44
N ASN A 248 -10.62 17.23 -22.56
CA ASN A 248 -11.19 18.35 -21.82
C ASN A 248 -10.58 18.54 -20.42
N ARG A 249 -9.49 17.85 -20.09
CA ARG A 249 -8.87 17.88 -18.75
C ARG A 249 -8.50 19.28 -18.29
N GLU A 250 -7.85 20.07 -19.17
CA GLU A 250 -7.45 21.45 -18.86
C GLU A 250 -8.67 22.38 -18.69
N LEU A 251 -9.72 22.13 -19.47
CA LEU A 251 -10.98 22.84 -19.34
C LEU A 251 -11.60 22.58 -17.97
N PHE A 252 -11.70 21.32 -17.54
CA PHE A 252 -12.26 20.97 -16.23
C PHE A 252 -11.41 21.45 -15.05
N ALA A 253 -10.09 21.45 -15.19
CA ALA A 253 -9.16 21.87 -14.14
C ALA A 253 -9.16 23.39 -13.89
N ASN A 254 -9.59 24.21 -14.86
CA ASN A 254 -9.58 25.66 -14.73
C ASN A 254 -10.97 26.20 -14.32
N PRO A 255 -11.19 26.60 -13.05
CA PRO A 255 -12.50 27.05 -12.58
C PRO A 255 -13.01 28.31 -13.27
N THR A 256 -12.15 29.08 -13.94
CA THR A 256 -12.53 30.31 -14.67
C THR A 256 -13.04 30.04 -16.08
N LYS A 257 -12.95 28.79 -16.56
CA LYS A 257 -13.45 28.41 -17.88
C LYS A 257 -14.89 27.93 -17.78
N ASP A 258 -15.72 28.51 -18.64
CA ASP A 258 -17.08 28.07 -18.89
C ASP A 258 -17.09 26.71 -19.58
N ILE A 259 -18.05 25.89 -19.16
CA ILE A 259 -18.29 24.56 -19.72
C ILE A 259 -19.79 24.42 -20.00
N ASP A 260 -20.16 23.63 -21.01
CA ASP A 260 -21.54 23.21 -21.17
C ASP A 260 -21.91 22.28 -20.00
N LEU A 261 -22.68 22.82 -19.05
CA LEU A 261 -23.04 22.11 -17.83
C LEU A 261 -23.98 20.94 -18.08
N LYS A 262 -24.82 21.00 -19.12
CA LYS A 262 -25.74 19.91 -19.50
C LYS A 262 -24.97 18.75 -20.10
N GLU A 263 -24.07 19.05 -21.04
CA GLU A 263 -23.18 18.03 -21.59
C GLU A 263 -22.30 17.43 -20.48
N PHE A 264 -21.74 18.27 -19.61
CA PHE A 264 -20.92 17.82 -18.49
C PHE A 264 -21.67 16.86 -17.58
N TYR A 265 -22.88 17.21 -17.13
CA TYR A 265 -23.71 16.34 -16.29
C TYR A 265 -24.02 15.00 -16.98
N THR A 266 -24.39 15.05 -18.27
CA THR A 266 -24.72 13.86 -19.07
C THR A 266 -23.52 12.93 -19.19
N LYS A 267 -22.33 13.47 -19.48
CA LYS A 267 -21.10 12.68 -19.58
C LYS A 267 -20.67 12.12 -18.22
N LEU A 268 -20.83 12.89 -17.15
CA LEU A 268 -20.52 12.42 -15.79
C LEU A 268 -21.39 11.23 -15.37
N LYS A 269 -22.68 11.21 -15.72
CA LYS A 269 -23.57 10.07 -15.48
C LYS A 269 -23.06 8.78 -16.13
N LEU A 270 -22.53 8.88 -17.34
CA LEU A 270 -21.97 7.74 -18.07
C LEU A 270 -20.57 7.33 -17.57
N SER A 271 -19.85 8.26 -16.92
CA SER A 271 -18.44 8.07 -16.58
C SER A 271 -18.19 6.90 -15.62
N LYS A 272 -19.11 6.63 -14.69
CA LYS A 272 -18.92 5.62 -13.64
C LYS A 272 -18.70 4.24 -14.21
N ASP A 273 -19.59 3.82 -15.12
CA ASP A 273 -19.51 2.48 -15.71
C ASP A 273 -18.31 2.36 -16.63
N ALA A 274 -18.00 3.40 -17.42
CA ALA A 274 -16.82 3.41 -18.29
C ALA A 274 -15.51 3.31 -17.50
N TYR A 275 -15.34 4.05 -16.39
CA TYR A 275 -14.13 3.95 -15.57
C TYR A 275 -14.03 2.60 -14.84
N ILE A 276 -15.15 2.03 -14.40
CA ILE A 276 -15.18 0.67 -13.82
C ILE A 276 -14.77 -0.36 -14.88
N GLN A 277 -15.30 -0.24 -16.10
CA GLN A 277 -14.97 -1.10 -17.23
C GLN A 277 -13.51 -0.97 -17.63
N PHE A 278 -12.98 0.26 -17.72
CA PHE A 278 -11.56 0.55 -17.94
C PHE A 278 -10.67 -0.16 -16.91
N ILE A 279 -10.99 -0.05 -15.61
CA ILE A 279 -10.25 -0.71 -14.54
C ILE A 279 -10.28 -2.24 -14.72
N LYS A 280 -11.46 -2.81 -14.95
CA LYS A 280 -11.65 -4.26 -15.10
C LYS A 280 -10.85 -4.80 -16.28
N ASN A 281 -11.04 -4.20 -17.45
CA ASN A 281 -10.39 -4.57 -18.70
C ASN A 281 -8.87 -4.44 -18.62
N THR A 282 -8.37 -3.32 -18.07
CA THR A 282 -6.94 -3.10 -17.87
C THR A 282 -6.32 -4.13 -16.92
N LEU A 283 -6.99 -4.44 -15.80
CA LEU A 283 -6.50 -5.45 -14.86
C LEU A 283 -6.51 -6.85 -15.48
N ASN A 284 -7.57 -7.22 -16.21
CA ASN A 284 -7.63 -8.51 -16.91
C ASN A 284 -6.46 -8.65 -17.89
N PHE A 285 -6.21 -7.62 -18.70
CA PHE A 285 -5.08 -7.61 -19.63
C PHE A 285 -3.73 -7.73 -18.93
N ILE A 286 -3.50 -6.97 -17.84
CA ILE A 286 -2.26 -7.02 -17.05
C ILE A 286 -2.04 -8.41 -16.44
N LEU A 287 -3.12 -9.06 -15.99
CA LEU A 287 -3.08 -10.36 -15.33
C LEU A 287 -3.18 -11.55 -16.30
N GLY A 288 -3.39 -11.30 -17.60
CA GLY A 288 -3.58 -12.34 -18.61
C GLY A 288 -4.89 -13.13 -18.46
N LYS A 289 -5.95 -12.47 -18.01
CA LYS A 289 -7.30 -13.04 -17.85
C LYS A 289 -8.25 -12.58 -18.95
#